data_AF-A0A920NEM8-F1
#
_entry.id   AF-A0A920NEM8-F1
#
_cell.length_a   1.000
_cell.length_b   1.000
_cell.length_c   1.000
_cell.angle_alpha   90.00
_cell.angle_beta   90.00
_cell.angle_gamma   90.00
#
_symmetry.space_group_name_H-M   'P 1'
#
loop_
_entity.id
_entity.type
_entity.pdbx_description
1 polymer ?
#
loop_
_entity_poly.entity_id
_entity_poly.type
_entity_poly.pdbx_seq_one_letter_code
_entity_poly.pdbx_strand_id
1 'polypeptide(L)' 'MCAGTIVLYKIPRVVVGENRTVKDLTLCEDWLAEQGVEVINLDLQECVDIMNDFIKESPEIWHEDVGV' A
#
# COMPACT_ATOMS: atom_id res chain seq x y z
N MET A 1 -3.75 -5.86 -6.18
CA MET A 1 -5.22 -6.06 -6.17
C MET A 1 -5.99 -4.80 -5.76
N CYS A 2 -5.72 -4.21 -4.58
CA CYS A 2 -6.53 -3.16 -3.96
C CYS A 2 -6.78 -1.91 -4.82
N ALA A 3 -5.78 -1.45 -5.58
CA ALA A 3 -5.92 -0.29 -6.47
C ALA A 3 -7.03 -0.47 -7.52
N GLY A 4 -7.14 -1.67 -8.11
CA GLY A 4 -8.19 -1.95 -9.09
C GLY A 4 -9.60 -1.84 -8.51
N THR A 5 -9.77 -2.26 -7.25
CA THR A 5 -11.03 -2.13 -6.52
C THR A 5 -11.39 -0.67 -6.25
N ILE A 6 -10.42 0.16 -5.88
CA ILE A 6 -10.60 1.62 -5.69
C ILE A 6 -11.16 2.26 -6.97
N VAL A 7 -10.55 1.96 -8.11
CA VAL A 7 -10.98 2.48 -9.42
C VAL A 7 -12.34 1.94 -9.83
N LEU A 8 -12.58 0.63 -9.66
CA LEU A 8 -13.86 -0.01 -9.98
C LEU A 8 -15.04 0.65 -9.26
N TYR A 9 -14.87 0.94 -7.97
CA TYR A 9 -15.90 1.59 -7.15
C TYR A 9 -15.89 3.13 -7.24
N LYS A 10 -15.00 3.71 -8.07
CA LYS A 10 -14.89 5.16 -8.26
C LYS A 10 -14.64 5.90 -6.95
N ILE A 11 -13.81 5.33 -6.08
CA ILE A 11 -13.38 6.00 -4.84
C ILE A 11 -12.45 7.14 -5.24
N PRO A 12 -12.81 8.41 -4.93
CA PRO A 12 -12.09 9.57 -5.48
C PRO A 12 -10.80 9.91 -4.71
N ARG A 13 -10.67 9.42 -3.47
CA ARG A 13 -9.54 9.72 -2.59
C ARG A 13 -9.18 8.52 -1.74
N VAL A 14 -7.88 8.28 -1.58
CA VAL A 14 -7.30 7.28 -0.70
C VAL A 14 -6.26 7.95 0.18
N VAL A 15 -6.34 7.70 1.49
CA VAL A 15 -5.33 8.13 2.45
C VAL A 15 -4.64 6.88 2.96
N VAL A 16 -3.32 6.80 2.81
CA VAL A 16 -2.50 5.67 3.26
C VAL A 16 -1.64 6.08 4.44
N GLY A 17 -1.42 5.15 5.37
CA GLY A 17 -0.58 5.37 6.54
C GLY A 17 0.89 5.51 6.16
N GLU A 18 1.39 4.58 5.34
CA GLU A 18 2.75 4.60 4.80
C GLU A 18 2.80 3.81 3.47
N ASN A 19 3.86 3.99 2.70
CA ASN A 19 4.06 3.29 1.42
C ASN A 19 5.49 2.75 1.23
N ARG A 20 6.34 2.85 2.25
CA ARG A 20 7.76 2.47 2.20
C ARG A 20 7.92 0.97 2.15
N THR A 21 7.14 0.22 2.93
CA THR A 21 7.27 -1.25 3.02
C THR A 21 6.81 -1.98 1.75
N VAL A 22 5.93 -1.36 0.97
CA VAL A 22 5.38 -1.92 -0.27
C VAL A 22 6.00 -1.32 -1.54
N LYS A 23 6.92 -0.36 -1.39
CA LYS A 23 7.42 0.50 -2.48
C LYS A 23 7.97 -0.29 -3.68
N ASP A 24 8.73 -1.34 -3.40
CA ASP A 24 9.40 -2.16 -4.43
C ASP A 24 8.63 -3.45 -4.74
N LEU A 25 7.42 -3.63 -4.17
CA LEU A 25 6.63 -4.86 -4.29
C LEU A 25 5.32 -4.62 -5.03
N THR A 26 4.38 -3.88 -4.42
CA THR A 26 2.99 -3.80 -4.87
C THR A 26 2.46 -2.36 -4.94
N LEU A 27 3.34 -1.36 -4.93
CA LEU A 27 2.95 0.04 -4.98
C LEU A 27 2.20 0.38 -6.28
N CYS A 28 1.08 1.08 -6.17
CA CYS A 28 0.20 1.43 -7.31
C CYS A 28 -0.28 2.89 -7.27
N GLU A 29 0.37 3.77 -6.50
CA GLU A 29 -0.07 5.16 -6.30
C GLU A 29 -0.06 5.98 -7.60
N ASP A 30 0.98 5.82 -8.43
CA ASP A 30 1.08 6.51 -9.72
C ASP A 30 -0.08 6.13 -10.65
N TRP A 31 -0.40 4.84 -10.73
CA TRP A 31 -1.53 4.37 -11.53
C TRP A 31 -2.88 4.88 -10.99
N LEU A 32 -3.06 4.91 -9.67
CA LEU A 32 -4.25 5.50 -9.06
C LEU A 32 -4.38 6.98 -9.42
N ALA A 33 -3.28 7.74 -9.38
CA ALA A 33 -3.25 9.14 -9.78
C ALA A 33 -3.60 9.33 -11.27
N GLU A 34 -3.09 8.47 -12.16
CA GLU A 34 -3.45 8.45 -13.59
C GLU A 34 -4.95 8.17 -13.81
N GLN A 35 -5.57 7.37 -12.95
CA GLN A 35 -7.02 7.13 -12.97
C GLN A 35 -7.84 8.25 -12.30
N GLY A 36 -7.19 9.35 -11.88
CA GLY A 36 -7.84 10.51 -11.26
C GLY A 36 -8.18 10.33 -9.78
N VAL A 37 -7.60 9.35 -9.11
CA VAL A 37 -7.74 9.15 -7.66
C VAL A 37 -6.69 9.98 -6.93
N GLU A 38 -7.13 10.80 -5.97
CA GLU A 38 -6.21 11.53 -5.09
C GLU A 38 -5.62 10.57 -4.04
N VAL A 39 -4.30 10.40 -4.05
CA VAL A 39 -3.60 9.60 -3.06
C VAL A 39 -2.84 10.52 -2.11
N ILE A 40 -3.08 10.35 -0.81
CA ILE A 40 -2.38 11.08 0.25
C ILE A 40 -1.63 10.06 1.11
N ASN A 41 -0.30 10.11 1.07
CA ASN A 41 0.53 9.36 2.00
C ASN A 41 0.86 10.22 3.22
N LEU A 42 0.43 9.75 4.40
CA LEU A 42 0.71 10.43 5.66
C LEU A 42 2.12 10.18 6.20
N ASP A 43 2.81 9.17 5.66
CA ASP A 43 4.17 8.77 6.04
C ASP A 43 4.34 8.58 7.57
N LEU A 44 3.38 7.89 8.18
CA LEU A 44 3.31 7.67 9.61
C LEU A 44 4.34 6.64 10.05
N GLN A 45 5.26 7.07 10.92
CA GLN A 45 6.32 6.22 11.45
C GLN A 45 5.77 5.00 12.20
N GLU A 46 4.66 5.14 12.93
CA GLU A 46 4.02 4.02 13.63
C GLU A 46 3.56 2.90 12.67
N CYS A 47 3.07 3.24 11.47
CA CYS A 47 2.70 2.26 10.47
C CYS A 47 3.93 1.55 9.89
N VAL A 48 5.00 2.32 9.65
CA VAL A 48 6.28 1.79 9.15
C VAL A 48 6.88 0.80 10.16
N ASP A 49 6.88 1.16 11.44
CA ASP A 49 7.45 0.33 12.50
C ASP A 49 6.66 -0.99 12.66
N ILE A 50 5.33 -0.91 12.74
CA ILE A 50 4.46 -2.10 12.84
C ILE A 50 4.67 -3.04 11.66
N MET A 51 4.70 -2.51 10.44
CA MET A 51 4.88 -3.34 9.24
C MET A 51 6.28 -3.94 9.18
N ASN A 52 7.34 -3.19 9.51
CA ASN A 52 8.70 -3.72 9.52
C ASN A 52 8.89 -4.83 10.57
N ASP A 53 8.32 -4.65 11.77
CA ASP A 53 8.38 -5.66 12.83
C ASP A 53 7.68 -6.94 12.37
N PHE A 54 6.48 -6.84 11.80
CA PHE A 54 5.76 -7.99 11.26
C PHE A 54 6.52 -8.69 10.11
N ILE A 55 7.02 -7.95 9.13
CA ILE A 55 7.76 -8.51 7.98
C ILE A 55 9.02 -9.24 8.46
N LYS A 56 9.68 -8.71 9.48
CA LYS A 56 10.88 -9.35 10.07
C LYS A 56 10.53 -10.61 10.86
N GLU A 57 9.42 -10.60 11.59
CA GLU A 57 8.99 -11.72 12.43
C GLU A 57 8.32 -12.86 11.64
N SER A 58 7.70 -12.56 10.50
CA SER A 58 6.94 -13.52 9.69
C SER A 58 7.06 -13.25 8.18
N PRO A 59 8.28 -13.31 7.60
CA PRO A 59 8.52 -12.95 6.21
C PRO A 59 7.78 -13.86 5.22
N GLU A 60 7.65 -15.14 5.52
CA GLU A 60 6.90 -16.09 4.68
C GLU A 60 5.41 -15.74 4.56
N ILE A 61 4.80 -15.27 5.65
CA ILE A 61 3.39 -14.84 5.65
C ILE A 61 3.24 -13.54 4.87
N TRP A 62 4.17 -12.59 5.04
CA TRP A 62 4.17 -11.37 4.26
C TRP A 62 4.29 -11.65 2.76
N HIS A 63 5.24 -12.49 2.35
CA HIS A 63 5.44 -12.88 0.96
C HIS A 63 4.21 -13.58 0.37
N GLU A 64 3.53 -14.44 1.14
CA GLU A 64 2.25 -15.03 0.74
C GLU A 64 1.19 -13.95 0.45
N ASP A 65 1.04 -12.95 1.34
CA ASP A 65 0.03 -11.89 1.23
C ASP A 65 0.26 -10.98 0.01
N VAL A 66 1.52 -10.62 -0.26
CA VAL A 66 1.87 -9.79 -1.43
C VAL A 66 2.11 -10.59 -2.71
N GLY A 67 2.15 -11.92 -2.63
CA GLY A 67 2.32 -12.83 -3.77
C GLY A 67 3.73 -12.86 -4.36
N VAL A 68 4.76 -12.79 -3.50
CA VAL A 68 6.19 -12.74 -3.88
C VAL A 68 6.93 -14.01 -3.44
#